data_AF-A0A485LKG5-F1
#
_entry.id   AF-A0A485LKG5-F1
#
_cell.length_a   1.000
_cell.length_b   1.000
_cell.length_c   1.000
_cell.angle_alpha   90.00
_cell.angle_beta   90.00
_cell.angle_gamma   90.00
#
_symmetry.space_group_name_H-M   'P 1'
#
loop_
_entity.id
_entity.type
_entity.pdbx_description
1 polymer ?
#
loop_
_entity_poly.entity_id
_entity_poly.type
_entity_poly.pdbx_seq_one_letter_code
_entity_poly.pdbx_strand_id
1 'polypeptide(L)'
;MVDTLPQICRFHIYVFLEAHELYAIRGVCKTMGDTTEHPFVWRGRFETDLLVLATLPSPPSNQDEDNPEDNSAPLSRYHKTVGAVRRLCGIEASEESKWSVVAMRWTSWPLMYRACVKKLLAIRRDAARLQDEMDDMQSLRRARGQLKELTQTKGKRTGTEIRRSQLSCVKYINKSTRRAWANENNPVATLSKSELNQQLQQAEAALKNTSAAVFTLRNQLRKEYRKVLGFVDAGRRQESAADSSSSNQAHAN
;
A
#
# COMPACT_ATOMS: atom_id res chain seq x y z
N MET A 1 -0.84 11.08 -40.85
CA MET A 1 0.49 11.73 -40.89
C MET A 1 1.59 10.89 -40.23
N VAL A 2 1.33 10.14 -39.15
CA VAL A 2 2.36 9.27 -38.54
C VAL A 2 2.68 8.06 -39.42
N ASP A 3 1.69 7.56 -40.16
CA ASP A 3 1.72 6.36 -40.99
C ASP A 3 2.69 6.46 -42.17
N THR A 4 3.01 7.69 -42.59
CA THR A 4 3.94 7.99 -43.69
C THR A 4 5.39 8.07 -43.23
N LEU A 5 5.66 8.01 -41.93
CA LEU A 5 7.01 8.05 -41.38
C LEU A 5 7.70 6.68 -41.49
N PRO A 6 9.04 6.66 -41.69
CA PRO A 6 9.82 5.44 -41.56
C PRO A 6 9.55 4.74 -40.23
N GLN A 7 9.59 3.40 -40.25
CA GLN A 7 9.28 2.57 -39.08
C GLN A 7 10.11 2.94 -37.85
N ILE A 8 11.39 3.23 -38.05
CA ILE A 8 12.30 3.60 -36.95
C ILE A 8 11.92 4.94 -36.30
N CYS A 9 11.51 5.94 -37.08
CA CYS A 9 11.03 7.22 -36.56
C CYS A 9 9.74 7.05 -35.76
N ARG A 10 8.84 6.16 -36.21
CA ARG A 10 7.61 5.82 -35.48
C ARG A 10 7.93 5.20 -34.12
N PHE A 11 8.92 4.30 -34.02
CA PHE A 11 9.34 3.74 -32.74
C PHE A 11 9.84 4.78 -31.76
N HIS A 12 10.68 5.72 -32.22
CA HIS A 12 11.16 6.81 -31.37
C HIS A 12 10.01 7.65 -30.81
N ILE A 13 8.99 7.95 -31.61
CA ILE A 13 7.79 8.67 -31.15
C ILE A 13 7.02 7.82 -30.13
N TYR A 14 6.82 6.54 -30.41
CA TYR A 14 6.03 5.64 -29.56
C TYR A 14 6.65 5.36 -28.19
N VAL A 15 7.98 5.43 -28.06
CA VAL A 15 8.65 5.32 -26.76
C VAL A 15 8.20 6.42 -25.79
N PHE A 16 7.82 7.60 -26.29
CA PHE A 16 7.32 8.71 -25.45
C PHE A 16 5.83 8.61 -25.11
N LEU A 17 5.08 7.72 -25.75
CA LEU A 17 3.62 7.57 -25.53
C LEU A 17 3.30 6.59 -24.42
N GLU A 18 2.40 6.96 -23.52
CA GLU A 18 2.03 6.10 -22.39
C GLU A 18 1.39 4.81 -22.89
N ALA A 19 1.43 3.76 -22.05
CA ALA A 19 0.88 2.46 -22.42
C ALA A 19 -0.60 2.55 -22.87
N HIS A 20 -1.40 3.42 -22.24
CA HIS A 20 -2.81 3.60 -22.60
C HIS A 20 -2.98 4.26 -23.99
N GLU A 21 -2.09 5.20 -24.34
CA GLU A 21 -2.04 5.85 -25.65
C GLU A 21 -1.59 4.87 -26.73
N LEU A 22 -0.62 4.00 -26.44
CA LEU A 22 -0.20 2.92 -27.33
C LEU A 22 -1.34 1.93 -27.64
N TYR A 23 -2.15 1.58 -26.63
CA TYR A 23 -3.34 0.75 -26.83
C TYR A 23 -4.43 1.48 -27.63
N ALA A 24 -4.60 2.79 -27.42
CA ALA A 24 -5.55 3.60 -28.19
C ALA A 24 -5.15 3.66 -29.68
N ILE A 25 -3.87 3.89 -29.98
CA ILE A 25 -3.34 3.94 -31.35
C ILE A 25 -3.53 2.60 -32.05
N ARG A 26 -3.30 1.48 -31.35
CA ARG A 26 -3.58 0.13 -31.86
C ARG A 26 -5.05 -0.04 -32.29
N GLY A 27 -5.98 0.53 -31.52
CA GLY A 27 -7.41 0.46 -31.83
C GLY A 27 -7.82 1.26 -33.07
N VAL A 28 -7.07 2.31 -33.42
CA VAL A 28 -7.41 3.25 -34.49
C VAL A 28 -6.77 2.85 -35.84
N CYS A 29 -5.55 2.29 -35.84
CA CYS A 29 -4.85 1.95 -37.08
C CYS A 29 -4.40 0.48 -37.09
N LYS A 30 -5.08 -0.36 -37.90
CA LYS A 30 -4.72 -1.78 -38.07
C LYS A 30 -3.32 -1.98 -38.68
N THR A 31 -2.87 -1.04 -39.51
CA THR A 31 -1.52 -1.00 -40.11
C THR A 31 -0.41 -0.69 -39.10
N MET A 32 -0.76 -0.15 -37.93
CA MET A 32 0.17 0.15 -36.84
C MET A 32 0.31 -1.01 -35.84
N GLY A 33 -0.44 -2.11 -36.01
CA GLY A 33 -0.37 -3.29 -35.13
C GLY A 33 1.06 -3.80 -34.97
N ASP A 34 1.77 -3.97 -36.09
CA ASP A 34 3.14 -4.50 -36.10
C ASP A 34 4.16 -3.53 -35.49
N THR A 35 3.88 -2.23 -35.48
CA THR A 35 4.80 -1.21 -34.94
C THR A 35 4.56 -0.89 -33.48
N THR A 36 3.31 -0.89 -33.04
CA THR A 36 2.97 -0.69 -31.62
C THR A 36 3.24 -1.94 -30.79
N GLU A 37 3.19 -3.15 -31.35
CA GLU A 37 3.56 -4.40 -30.64
C GLU A 37 5.07 -4.68 -30.67
N HIS A 38 5.85 -3.83 -31.31
CA HIS A 38 7.27 -4.06 -31.48
C HIS A 38 8.00 -4.11 -30.12
N PRO A 39 8.86 -5.12 -29.89
CA PRO A 39 9.65 -5.29 -28.67
C PRO A 39 10.34 -4.03 -28.17
N PHE A 40 10.90 -3.24 -29.08
CA PHE A 40 11.64 -2.00 -28.76
C PHE A 40 10.81 -0.99 -27.96
N VAL A 41 9.54 -0.77 -28.35
CA VAL A 41 8.67 0.23 -27.72
C VAL A 41 8.31 -0.20 -26.30
N TRP A 42 7.90 -1.46 -26.13
CA TRP A 42 7.48 -1.98 -24.83
C TRP A 42 8.66 -2.31 -23.91
N ARG A 43 9.83 -2.64 -24.46
CA ARG A 43 11.09 -2.76 -23.69
C ARG A 43 11.45 -1.43 -23.06
N GLY A 44 11.55 -0.35 -23.83
CA GLY A 44 11.87 0.98 -23.27
C GLY A 44 10.86 1.44 -22.21
N ARG A 45 9.57 1.11 -22.40
CA ARG A 45 8.54 1.35 -21.37
C ARG A 45 8.73 0.50 -20.11
N PHE A 46 9.04 -0.78 -20.27
CA PHE A 46 9.30 -1.67 -19.15
C PHE A 46 10.53 -1.21 -18.34
N GLU A 47 11.60 -0.83 -19.02
CA GLU A 47 12.82 -0.26 -18.44
C GLU A 47 12.50 0.98 -17.60
N THR A 48 11.80 1.95 -18.21
CA THR A 48 11.46 3.23 -17.58
C THR A 48 10.54 3.07 -16.36
N ASP A 49 9.50 2.25 -16.47
CA ASP A 49 8.43 2.19 -15.46
C ASP A 49 8.66 1.14 -14.37
N LEU A 50 9.24 -0.01 -14.74
CA LEU A 50 9.14 -1.24 -13.96
C LEU A 50 10.50 -1.81 -13.56
N LEU A 51 11.54 -1.62 -14.37
CA LEU A 51 12.83 -2.26 -14.12
C LEU A 51 13.55 -1.67 -12.91
N VAL A 52 13.32 -0.39 -12.64
CA VAL A 52 13.86 0.33 -11.49
C VAL A 52 13.22 -0.13 -10.16
N LEU A 53 12.05 -0.80 -10.20
CA LEU A 53 11.35 -1.27 -8.99
C LEU A 53 12.16 -2.28 -8.16
N ALA A 54 13.04 -3.04 -8.80
CA ALA A 54 13.85 -4.06 -8.13
C ALA A 54 15.25 -3.57 -7.69
N THR A 55 15.60 -2.30 -7.90
CA THR A 55 16.92 -1.74 -7.56
C THR A 55 16.88 -0.54 -6.62
N LEU A 56 15.70 0.05 -6.38
CA LEU A 56 15.62 1.23 -5.52
C LEU A 56 15.61 0.87 -4.02
N PRO A 57 16.42 1.56 -3.19
CA PRO A 57 16.21 1.59 -1.76
C PRO A 57 14.80 2.13 -1.45
N SER A 58 14.18 1.64 -0.38
CA SER A 58 12.90 2.19 0.10
C SER A 58 12.99 3.71 0.21
N PRO A 59 11.94 4.47 -0.20
CA PRO A 59 11.93 5.90 0.06
C PRO A 59 12.07 6.14 1.56
N PRO A 60 12.88 7.12 1.99
CA PRO A 60 13.04 7.44 3.39
C PRO A 60 11.68 7.76 4.00
N SER A 61 11.48 7.32 5.24
CA SER A 61 10.19 7.30 5.94
C SER A 61 9.54 8.68 6.16
N ASN A 62 10.23 9.78 5.85
CA ASN A 62 9.87 11.14 6.28
C ASN A 62 9.82 12.18 5.15
N GLN A 63 9.73 11.78 3.88
CA GLN A 63 9.42 12.77 2.84
C GLN A 63 7.91 13.06 2.88
N ASP A 64 7.56 14.10 3.64
CA ASP A 64 6.32 14.85 3.47
C ASP A 64 6.13 15.14 1.99
N GLU A 65 4.91 14.89 1.48
CA GLU A 65 4.55 15.03 0.07
C GLU A 65 4.66 16.47 -0.48
N ASP A 66 5.10 17.43 0.33
CA ASP A 66 5.00 18.87 0.08
C ASP A 66 6.33 19.63 -0.11
N ASN A 67 7.49 18.95 -0.13
CA ASN A 67 8.76 19.67 -0.37
C ASN A 67 9.15 19.67 -1.86
N PRO A 68 9.09 20.81 -2.59
CA PRO A 68 9.25 20.83 -4.05
C PRO A 68 10.72 20.87 -4.53
N GLU A 69 11.70 20.88 -3.61
CA GLU A 69 13.11 21.15 -3.94
C GLU A 69 14.02 19.92 -4.01
N ASP A 70 13.48 18.70 -4.00
CA ASP A 70 14.31 17.52 -4.21
C ASP A 70 14.43 17.22 -5.71
N ASN A 71 15.58 17.58 -6.30
CA ASN A 71 16.01 17.36 -7.70
C ASN A 71 16.11 15.87 -8.11
N SER A 72 15.35 14.98 -7.45
CA SER A 72 15.21 13.59 -7.83
C SER A 72 14.24 13.47 -9.02
N ALA A 73 14.65 12.73 -10.06
CA ALA A 73 13.83 12.50 -11.24
C ALA A 73 12.40 12.06 -10.84
N PRO A 74 11.35 12.50 -11.56
CA PRO A 74 9.97 12.22 -11.19
C PRO A 74 9.75 10.70 -11.04
N LEU A 75 9.57 10.25 -9.80
CA LEU A 75 9.33 8.86 -9.48
C LEU A 75 8.07 8.38 -10.22
N SER A 76 8.21 7.38 -11.08
CA SER A 76 7.08 6.81 -11.82
C SER A 76 5.98 6.35 -10.85
N ARG A 77 4.71 6.43 -11.29
CA ARG A 77 3.53 6.04 -10.48
C ARG A 77 3.65 4.66 -9.82
N TYR A 78 4.36 3.75 -10.48
CA TYR A 78 4.61 2.39 -9.97
C TYR A 78 5.56 2.38 -8.78
N HIS A 79 6.52 3.31 -8.72
CA HIS A 79 7.46 3.44 -7.62
C HIS A 79 6.77 3.83 -6.32
N LYS A 80 5.90 4.85 -6.38
CA LYS A 80 5.07 5.26 -5.23
C LYS A 80 4.23 4.09 -4.70
N THR A 81 3.68 3.30 -5.62
CA THR A 81 2.88 2.12 -5.27
C THR A 81 3.72 1.06 -4.54
N VAL A 82 4.90 0.71 -5.08
CA VAL A 82 5.80 -0.26 -4.45
C VAL A 82 6.33 0.22 -3.11
N GLY A 83 6.72 1.49 -3.01
CA GLY A 83 7.16 2.11 -1.75
C GLY A 83 6.08 2.06 -0.67
N ALA A 84 4.82 2.34 -1.02
CA ALA A 84 3.70 2.20 -0.09
C ALA A 84 3.52 0.75 0.39
N VAL A 85 3.58 -0.23 -0.52
CA VAL A 85 3.44 -1.65 -0.18
C VAL A 85 4.56 -2.12 0.76
N ARG A 86 5.81 -1.73 0.49
CA ARG A 86 6.96 -2.04 1.36
C ARG A 86 6.74 -1.54 2.79
N ARG A 87 6.30 -0.28 2.92
CA ARG A 87 5.98 0.34 4.22
C ARG A 87 4.87 -0.40 4.96
N LEU A 88 3.73 -0.62 4.32
CA LEU A 88 2.58 -1.32 4.92
C LEU A 88 2.88 -2.76 5.33
N CYS A 89 3.72 -3.41 4.53
CA CYS A 89 4.15 -4.77 4.79
C CYS A 89 5.29 -4.86 5.80
N GLY A 90 5.88 -3.74 6.24
CA GLY A 90 7.07 -3.73 7.10
C GLY A 90 8.21 -4.56 6.50
N ILE A 91 8.43 -4.44 5.19
CA ILE A 91 9.55 -5.09 4.50
C ILE A 91 10.70 -4.09 4.49
N GLU A 92 11.80 -4.44 5.13
CA GLU A 92 13.05 -3.69 4.95
C GLU A 92 13.70 -4.08 3.62
N ALA A 93 14.34 -3.11 2.95
CA ALA A 93 15.04 -3.39 1.69
C ALA A 93 16.14 -4.45 1.86
N SER A 94 16.74 -4.55 3.05
CA SER A 94 17.72 -5.55 3.45
C SER A 94 17.15 -6.97 3.56
N GLU A 95 15.86 -7.11 3.88
CA GLU A 95 15.16 -8.39 3.90
C GLU A 95 14.71 -8.79 2.51
N GLU A 96 14.24 -7.82 1.72
CA GLU A 96 13.79 -8.03 0.34
C GLU A 96 14.91 -8.57 -0.54
N SER A 97 16.15 -8.09 -0.38
CA SER A 97 17.31 -8.57 -1.14
C SER A 97 17.69 -10.03 -0.85
N LYS A 98 17.26 -10.57 0.31
CA LYS A 98 17.47 -11.98 0.69
C LYS A 98 16.39 -12.91 0.14
N TRP A 99 15.32 -12.36 -0.43
CA TRP A 99 14.25 -13.18 -0.98
C TRP A 99 14.73 -13.93 -2.21
N SER A 100 14.54 -15.24 -2.21
CA SER A 100 14.64 -16.02 -3.45
C SER A 100 13.50 -15.61 -4.37
N VAL A 101 13.84 -14.86 -5.42
CA VAL A 101 12.93 -14.48 -6.49
C VAL A 101 13.16 -15.42 -7.66
N VAL A 102 12.15 -16.22 -7.98
CA VAL A 102 12.17 -17.06 -9.17
C VAL A 102 11.68 -16.22 -10.35
N ALA A 103 12.52 -16.09 -11.37
CA ALA A 103 12.14 -15.45 -12.63
C ALA A 103 10.89 -16.11 -13.21
N MET A 104 9.89 -15.30 -13.56
CA MET A 104 8.67 -15.79 -14.17
C MET A 104 8.92 -16.29 -15.59
N ARG A 105 8.04 -17.17 -16.09
CA ARG A 105 8.11 -17.65 -17.48
C ARG A 105 8.05 -16.46 -18.43
N TRP A 106 9.01 -16.45 -19.34
CA TRP A 106 9.12 -15.41 -20.35
C TRP A 106 7.95 -15.41 -21.34
N THR A 107 7.52 -14.22 -21.75
CA THR A 107 6.52 -13.93 -22.79
C THR A 107 6.89 -12.61 -23.51
N SER A 108 6.19 -12.25 -24.58
CA SER A 108 6.44 -11.00 -25.32
C SER A 108 6.38 -9.75 -24.41
N TRP A 109 7.23 -8.76 -24.66
CA TRP A 109 7.31 -7.50 -23.89
C TRP A 109 5.97 -6.81 -23.60
N PRO A 110 5.03 -6.66 -24.57
CA PRO A 110 3.73 -6.04 -24.29
C PRO A 110 2.92 -6.82 -23.24
N LEU A 111 2.94 -8.15 -23.32
CA LEU A 111 2.26 -9.03 -22.37
C LEU A 111 2.92 -9.01 -21.00
N MET A 112 4.26 -9.00 -20.96
CA MET A 112 5.04 -8.90 -19.73
C MET A 112 4.72 -7.60 -18.98
N TYR A 113 4.80 -6.46 -19.67
CA TYR A 113 4.44 -5.15 -19.13
C TYR A 113 3.00 -5.13 -18.61
N ARG A 114 2.05 -5.60 -19.42
CA ARG A 114 0.62 -5.66 -19.03
C ARG A 114 0.41 -6.52 -17.80
N ALA A 115 1.07 -7.68 -17.70
CA ALA A 115 0.96 -8.57 -16.55
C ALA A 115 1.50 -7.92 -15.26
N CYS A 116 2.68 -7.28 -15.34
CA CYS A 116 3.26 -6.51 -14.24
C CYS A 116 2.34 -5.39 -13.78
N VAL A 117 1.87 -4.55 -14.70
CA VAL A 117 1.00 -3.40 -14.38
C VAL A 117 -0.31 -3.86 -13.75
N LYS A 118 -0.95 -4.90 -14.32
CA LYS A 118 -2.18 -5.45 -13.76
C LYS A 118 -1.97 -5.96 -12.32
N LYS A 119 -0.83 -6.62 -12.06
CA LYS A 119 -0.46 -7.07 -10.72
C LYS A 119 -0.22 -5.90 -9.77
N LEU A 120 0.53 -4.88 -10.18
CA LEU A 120 0.78 -3.68 -9.38
C LEU A 120 -0.50 -2.93 -9.02
N LEU A 121 -1.44 -2.82 -9.96
CA LEU A 121 -2.75 -2.22 -9.69
C LEU A 121 -3.59 -3.04 -8.70
N ALA A 122 -3.54 -4.38 -8.79
CA ALA A 122 -4.19 -5.24 -7.81
C ALA A 122 -3.57 -5.07 -6.41
N ILE A 123 -2.23 -5.11 -6.34
CA ILE A 123 -1.46 -4.88 -5.12
C ILE A 123 -1.79 -3.51 -4.51
N ARG A 124 -1.94 -2.45 -5.33
CA ARG A 124 -2.34 -1.12 -4.85
C ARG A 124 -3.70 -1.13 -4.14
N ARG A 125 -4.68 -1.84 -4.71
CA ARG A 125 -6.02 -1.95 -4.10
C ARG A 125 -5.96 -2.74 -2.80
N ASP A 126 -5.24 -3.85 -2.79
CA ASP A 126 -5.06 -4.68 -1.60
C ASP A 126 -4.27 -3.95 -0.51
N ALA A 127 -3.33 -3.09 -0.89
CA ALA A 127 -2.57 -2.23 0.01
C ALA A 127 -3.46 -1.15 0.65
N ALA A 128 -4.35 -0.51 -0.13
CA ALA A 128 -5.34 0.41 0.42
C ALA A 128 -6.25 -0.30 1.44
N ARG A 129 -6.76 -1.49 1.08
CA ARG A 129 -7.54 -2.31 2.01
C ARG A 129 -6.77 -2.68 3.28
N LEU A 130 -5.48 -3.02 3.17
CA LEU A 130 -4.65 -3.32 4.33
C LEU A 130 -4.51 -2.10 5.25
N GLN A 131 -4.37 -0.91 4.68
CA GLN A 131 -4.32 0.33 5.44
C GLN A 131 -5.64 0.55 6.21
N ASP A 132 -6.78 0.41 5.54
CA ASP A 132 -8.11 0.54 6.18
C ASP A 132 -8.27 -0.45 7.36
N GLU A 133 -7.90 -1.72 7.16
CA GLU A 133 -7.97 -2.76 8.21
C GLU A 133 -6.99 -2.48 9.37
N MET A 134 -5.84 -1.87 9.09
CA MET A 134 -4.91 -1.42 10.12
C MET A 134 -5.47 -0.25 10.94
N ASP A 135 -6.15 0.67 10.30
CA ASP A 135 -6.80 1.82 10.94
C ASP A 135 -7.99 1.37 11.80
N ASP A 136 -8.78 0.41 11.31
CA ASP A 136 -9.83 -0.26 12.09
C ASP A 136 -9.27 -1.02 13.29
N MET A 137 -8.16 -1.74 13.12
CA MET A 137 -7.49 -2.38 14.25
C MET A 137 -7.01 -1.35 15.30
N GLN A 138 -6.54 -0.17 14.88
CA GLN A 138 -6.19 0.91 15.80
C GLN A 138 -7.41 1.50 16.50
N SER A 139 -8.52 1.71 15.80
CA SER A 139 -9.75 2.20 16.39
C SER A 139 -10.28 1.23 17.46
N LEU A 140 -10.27 -0.07 17.18
CA LEU A 140 -10.61 -1.13 18.14
C LEU A 140 -9.66 -1.16 19.35
N ARG A 141 -8.35 -0.92 19.15
CA ARG A 141 -7.39 -0.80 20.27
C ARG A 141 -7.71 0.38 21.18
N ARG A 142 -8.07 1.54 20.61
CA ARG A 142 -8.49 2.73 21.37
C ARG A 142 -9.79 2.46 22.13
N ALA A 143 -10.80 1.90 21.45
CA ALA A 143 -12.08 1.52 22.08
C ALA A 143 -11.88 0.52 23.23
N ARG A 144 -11.04 -0.51 23.03
CA ARG A 144 -10.66 -1.46 24.11
C ARG A 144 -9.99 -0.74 25.29
N GLY A 145 -9.11 0.23 25.03
CA GLY A 145 -8.47 1.03 26.07
C GLY A 145 -9.48 1.81 26.91
N GLN A 146 -10.39 2.52 26.24
CA GLN A 146 -11.49 3.25 26.89
C GLN A 146 -12.39 2.31 27.70
N LEU A 147 -12.78 1.15 27.15
CA LEU A 147 -13.59 0.16 27.87
C LEU A 147 -12.88 -0.41 29.12
N LYS A 148 -11.55 -0.59 29.06
CA LYS A 148 -10.75 -1.02 30.22
C LYS A 148 -10.74 0.05 31.32
N GLU A 149 -10.54 1.31 30.95
CA GLU A 149 -10.59 2.44 31.89
C GLU A 149 -11.97 2.58 32.55
N LEU A 150 -13.05 2.47 31.76
CA LEU A 150 -14.43 2.51 32.26
C LEU A 150 -14.74 1.35 33.21
N THR A 151 -14.25 0.15 32.91
CA THR A 151 -14.42 -1.03 33.78
C THR A 151 -13.67 -0.84 35.11
N GLN A 152 -12.47 -0.28 35.07
CA GLN A 152 -11.63 -0.07 36.26
C GLN A 152 -12.16 1.07 37.15
N THR A 153 -12.56 2.20 36.57
CA THR A 153 -13.13 3.36 37.29
C THR A 153 -14.45 3.01 37.97
N LYS A 154 -15.26 2.14 37.36
CA LYS A 154 -16.50 1.65 37.98
C LYS A 154 -16.23 0.72 39.17
N GLY A 155 -15.11 -0.02 39.18
CA GLY A 155 -14.66 -0.82 40.32
C GLY A 155 -14.00 -0.02 41.45
N LYS A 156 -13.42 1.15 41.14
CA LYS A 156 -12.68 2.01 42.07
C LYS A 156 -13.49 3.13 42.73
N ARG A 157 -14.78 3.28 42.43
CA ARG A 157 -15.70 4.15 43.21
C ARG A 157 -16.00 3.57 44.60
N THR A 158 -14.97 3.14 45.32
CA THR A 158 -14.99 2.91 46.76
C THR A 158 -14.90 4.26 47.45
N GLY A 159 -16.04 4.87 47.80
CA GLY A 159 -16.28 5.80 48.92
C GLY A 159 -15.49 7.14 49.07
N THR A 160 -14.21 7.21 48.72
CA THR A 160 -13.29 8.30 49.11
C THR A 160 -13.04 9.33 48.02
N GLU A 161 -13.04 8.95 46.73
CA GLU A 161 -12.77 9.88 45.63
C GLU A 161 -13.99 10.77 45.31
N ILE A 162 -15.21 10.22 45.42
CA ILE A 162 -16.47 10.97 45.34
C ILE A 162 -16.59 12.00 46.47
N ARG A 163 -16.00 11.72 47.64
CA ARG A 163 -15.96 12.69 48.76
C ARG A 163 -15.03 13.88 48.49
N ARG A 164 -13.96 13.71 47.71
CA ARG A 164 -13.00 14.79 47.42
C ARG A 164 -13.49 15.78 46.36
N SER A 165 -14.25 15.34 45.34
CA SER A 165 -14.83 16.26 44.34
C SER A 165 -16.02 17.07 44.85
N GLN A 166 -16.58 16.73 46.02
CA GLN A 166 -17.72 17.41 46.62
C GLN A 166 -17.37 18.61 47.52
N LEU A 167 -16.09 18.99 47.65
CA LEU A 167 -15.64 19.81 48.77
C LEU A 167 -15.14 21.24 48.49
N SER A 168 -15.23 21.81 47.28
CA SER A 168 -14.79 23.22 47.11
C SER A 168 -15.90 24.26 46.86
N CYS A 169 -17.07 23.90 46.29
CA CYS A 169 -18.18 24.87 46.07
C CYS A 169 -19.59 24.33 46.37
N VAL A 170 -19.73 23.07 46.81
CA VAL A 170 -21.00 22.33 46.84
C VAL A 170 -21.67 22.33 48.22
N LYS A 171 -21.39 23.31 49.09
CA LYS A 171 -22.05 23.36 50.41
C LYS A 171 -23.51 23.80 50.31
N TYR A 172 -23.88 24.55 49.26
CA TYR A 172 -25.21 25.15 49.08
C TYR A 172 -26.11 24.47 48.03
N ILE A 173 -25.62 23.44 47.32
CA ILE A 173 -26.42 22.76 46.28
C ILE A 173 -27.28 21.65 46.93
N ASN A 174 -28.59 21.68 46.68
CA ASN A 174 -29.54 20.70 47.22
C ASN A 174 -29.19 19.27 46.78
N LYS A 175 -29.48 18.28 47.63
CA LYS A 175 -29.12 16.86 47.45
C LYS A 175 -29.65 16.28 46.13
N SER A 176 -30.83 16.72 45.68
CA SER A 176 -31.42 16.32 44.40
C SER A 176 -30.61 16.81 43.21
N THR A 177 -30.25 18.10 43.18
CA THR A 177 -29.43 18.72 42.13
C THR A 177 -28.03 18.12 42.06
N ARG A 178 -27.44 17.79 43.23
CA ARG A 178 -26.17 17.07 43.34
C ARG A 178 -26.22 15.68 42.69
N ARG A 179 -27.35 14.97 42.82
CA ARG A 179 -27.56 13.66 42.18
C ARG A 179 -27.84 13.81 40.68
N ALA A 180 -28.58 14.83 40.28
CA ALA A 180 -28.87 15.11 38.87
C ALA A 180 -27.58 15.39 38.08
N TRP A 181 -26.71 16.29 38.58
CA TRP A 181 -25.46 16.64 37.88
C TRP A 181 -24.42 15.51 37.87
N ALA A 182 -24.40 14.67 38.91
CA ALA A 182 -23.56 13.46 38.93
C ALA A 182 -24.04 12.39 37.93
N ASN A 183 -25.32 12.42 37.55
CA ASN A 183 -25.92 11.52 36.57
C ASN A 183 -25.88 12.08 35.14
N GLU A 184 -26.02 13.41 34.94
CA GLU A 184 -26.08 14.04 33.61
C GLU A 184 -24.73 14.05 32.87
N ASN A 185 -23.61 14.16 33.60
CA ASN A 185 -22.28 14.28 32.97
C ASN A 185 -21.50 12.96 32.86
N ASN A 186 -22.15 11.81 33.10
CA ASN A 186 -21.43 10.56 33.26
C ASN A 186 -22.05 9.44 32.39
N PRO A 187 -21.56 9.23 31.15
CA PRO A 187 -21.99 8.11 30.30
C PRO A 187 -21.72 6.72 30.94
N VAL A 188 -20.94 6.69 32.04
CA VAL A 188 -20.65 5.53 32.88
C VAL A 188 -21.86 5.06 33.71
N ALA A 189 -22.90 5.90 33.86
CA ALA A 189 -24.06 5.60 34.71
C ALA A 189 -25.13 4.71 34.04
N THR A 190 -25.10 4.55 32.72
CA THR A 190 -26.16 3.84 31.97
C THR A 190 -25.86 2.36 31.71
N LEU A 191 -24.59 1.98 31.47
CA LEU A 191 -24.24 0.59 31.15
C LEU A 191 -23.88 -0.21 32.39
N SER A 192 -24.39 -1.44 32.56
CA SER A 192 -24.07 -2.33 33.68
C SER A 192 -22.62 -2.85 33.63
N LYS A 193 -22.07 -3.36 34.76
CA LYS A 193 -20.70 -3.91 34.79
C LYS A 193 -20.57 -5.14 33.86
N SER A 194 -21.64 -5.94 33.79
CA SER A 194 -21.75 -7.07 32.86
C SER A 194 -21.77 -6.61 31.40
N GLU A 195 -22.50 -5.53 31.07
CA GLU A 195 -22.51 -4.96 29.72
C GLU A 195 -21.15 -4.42 29.30
N LEU A 196 -20.43 -3.72 30.19
CA LEU A 196 -19.07 -3.24 29.91
C LEU A 196 -18.09 -4.40 29.66
N ASN A 197 -18.16 -5.46 30.47
CA ASN A 197 -17.35 -6.66 30.27
C ASN A 197 -17.72 -7.38 28.96
N GLN A 198 -19.00 -7.44 28.61
CA GLN A 198 -19.46 -8.02 27.35
C GLN A 198 -18.96 -7.23 26.14
N GLN A 199 -19.06 -5.89 26.17
CA GLN A 199 -18.51 -5.02 25.13
C GLN A 199 -16.99 -5.14 25.01
N LEU A 200 -16.29 -5.28 26.15
CA LEU A 200 -14.85 -5.50 26.16
C LEU A 200 -14.47 -6.85 25.52
N GLN A 201 -15.20 -7.92 25.84
CA GLN A 201 -15.00 -9.23 25.20
C GLN A 201 -15.28 -9.19 23.70
N GLN A 202 -16.34 -8.48 23.28
CA GLN A 202 -16.65 -8.27 21.87
C GLN A 202 -15.54 -7.50 21.15
N ALA A 203 -15.03 -6.42 21.75
CA ALA A 203 -13.92 -5.64 21.20
C ALA A 203 -12.62 -6.47 21.12
N GLU A 204 -12.35 -7.31 22.11
CA GLU A 204 -11.18 -8.21 22.09
C GLU A 204 -11.31 -9.31 21.02
N ALA A 205 -12.50 -9.88 20.84
CA ALA A 205 -12.78 -10.84 19.77
C ALA A 205 -12.66 -10.19 18.38
N ALA A 206 -13.22 -8.98 18.20
CA ALA A 206 -13.10 -8.22 16.97
C ALA A 206 -11.64 -7.88 16.65
N LEU A 207 -10.86 -7.45 17.66
CA LEU A 207 -9.44 -7.16 17.50
C LEU A 207 -8.62 -8.39 17.12
N LYS A 208 -8.94 -9.56 17.69
CA LYS A 208 -8.30 -10.83 17.30
C LYS A 208 -8.58 -11.17 15.83
N ASN A 209 -9.83 -11.00 15.38
CA ASN A 209 -10.23 -11.28 14.01
C ASN A 209 -9.58 -10.30 13.01
N THR A 210 -9.63 -8.99 13.28
CA THR A 210 -8.99 -7.97 12.42
C THR A 210 -7.47 -8.13 12.40
N SER A 211 -6.84 -8.44 13.53
CA SER A 211 -5.40 -8.74 13.57
C SER A 211 -5.04 -9.94 12.68
N ALA A 212 -5.85 -10.99 12.65
CA ALA A 212 -5.62 -12.15 11.77
C ALA A 212 -5.82 -11.80 10.29
N ALA A 213 -6.83 -10.97 9.98
CA ALA A 213 -7.07 -10.48 8.62
C ALA A 213 -5.90 -9.62 8.11
N VAL A 214 -5.44 -8.65 8.92
CA VAL A 214 -4.27 -7.80 8.63
C VAL A 214 -3.02 -8.64 8.37
N PHE A 215 -2.75 -9.64 9.21
CA PHE A 215 -1.60 -10.54 9.02
C PHE A 215 -1.70 -11.33 7.71
N THR A 216 -2.87 -11.88 7.40
CA THR A 216 -3.12 -12.65 6.19
C THR A 216 -2.96 -11.79 4.94
N LEU A 217 -3.56 -10.60 4.93
CA LEU A 217 -3.45 -9.63 3.84
C LEU A 217 -1.99 -9.19 3.63
N ARG A 218 -1.25 -8.90 4.70
CA ARG A 218 0.18 -8.55 4.64
C ARG A 218 1.00 -9.66 3.98
N ASN A 219 0.78 -10.92 4.36
CA ASN A 219 1.49 -12.06 3.78
C ASN A 219 1.14 -12.27 2.29
N GLN A 220 -0.13 -12.09 1.95
CA GLN A 220 -0.59 -12.20 0.58
C GLN A 220 0.01 -11.09 -0.30
N LEU A 221 0.03 -9.84 0.18
CA LEU A 221 0.70 -8.71 -0.48
C LEU A 221 2.19 -8.97 -0.71
N ARG A 222 2.91 -9.46 0.31
CA ARG A 222 4.32 -9.89 0.18
C ARG A 222 4.50 -10.95 -0.91
N LYS A 223 3.60 -11.92 -1.00
CA LYS A 223 3.64 -12.98 -2.02
C LYS A 223 3.38 -12.45 -3.42
N GLU A 224 2.36 -11.61 -3.60
CA GLU A 224 2.04 -11.03 -4.90
C GLU A 224 3.12 -10.03 -5.36
N TYR A 225 3.67 -9.26 -4.44
CA TYR A 225 4.79 -8.37 -4.73
C TYR A 225 6.04 -9.14 -5.18
N ARG A 226 6.38 -10.26 -4.53
CA ARG A 226 7.45 -11.17 -5.02
C ARG A 226 7.23 -11.66 -6.45
N LYS A 227 5.98 -11.88 -6.87
CA LYS A 227 5.68 -12.25 -8.26
C LYS A 227 5.97 -11.11 -9.23
N VAL A 228 5.68 -9.86 -8.85
CA VAL A 228 6.06 -8.68 -9.64
C VAL A 228 7.57 -8.63 -9.81
N LEU A 229 8.33 -8.81 -8.72
CA LEU A 229 9.79 -8.90 -8.79
C LEU A 229 10.26 -10.03 -9.72
N GLY A 230 9.59 -11.20 -9.71
CA GLY A 230 9.89 -12.30 -10.63
C GLY A 230 9.66 -11.96 -12.11
N PHE A 231 8.66 -11.14 -12.43
CA PHE A 231 8.48 -10.63 -13.78
C PHE A 231 9.55 -9.59 -14.16
N VAL A 232 9.94 -8.72 -13.22
CA VAL A 232 11.03 -7.76 -13.42
C VAL A 232 12.36 -8.47 -13.65
N ASP A 233 12.66 -9.51 -12.87
CA ASP A 233 13.87 -10.32 -13.04
C ASP A 233 13.88 -11.07 -14.39
N ALA A 234 12.73 -11.60 -14.82
CA ALA A 234 12.61 -12.22 -16.15
C ALA A 234 12.90 -11.21 -17.28
N GLY A 235 12.44 -9.96 -17.15
CA GLY A 235 12.75 -8.88 -18.08
C GLY A 235 14.25 -8.56 -18.10
N ARG A 236 14.88 -8.39 -16.93
CA ARG A 236 16.32 -8.09 -16.80
C ARG A 236 17.20 -9.14 -17.47
N ARG A 237 16.94 -10.43 -17.21
CA ARG A 237 17.73 -11.52 -17.81
C ARG A 237 17.65 -11.51 -19.33
N GLN A 238 16.53 -11.07 -19.89
CA GLN A 238 16.38 -10.96 -21.33
C GLN A 238 17.17 -9.78 -21.91
N GLU A 239 17.21 -8.63 -21.23
CA GLU A 239 18.04 -7.50 -21.64
C GLU A 239 19.52 -7.90 -21.70
N SER A 240 20.02 -8.54 -20.64
CA SER A 240 21.41 -9.02 -20.62
C SER A 240 21.71 -10.07 -21.71
N ALA A 241 20.72 -10.88 -22.10
CA ALA A 241 20.85 -11.84 -23.20
C ALA A 241 20.82 -11.18 -24.60
N ALA A 242 20.05 -10.10 -24.75
CA ALA A 242 19.99 -9.33 -26.00
C ALA A 242 21.29 -8.52 -26.23
N ASP A 243 21.84 -7.93 -25.17
CA ASP A 243 23.06 -7.13 -25.27
C ASP A 243 24.28 -8.02 -25.59
N SER A 244 24.37 -9.22 -25.00
CA SER A 244 25.43 -10.20 -25.28
C SER A 244 25.37 -10.80 -26.69
N SER A 245 24.17 -10.94 -27.27
CA SER A 245 24.02 -11.41 -28.66
C SER A 245 24.35 -10.33 -29.69
N SER A 246 24.11 -9.05 -29.38
CA SER A 246 24.53 -7.92 -30.23
C SER A 246 26.05 -7.71 -30.24
N SER A 247 26.73 -7.95 -29.11
CA SER A 247 28.18 -7.77 -28.99
C SER A 247 28.99 -8.86 -29.70
N ASN A 248 28.46 -10.08 -29.82
CA ASN A 248 29.11 -11.17 -30.55
C ASN A 248 29.00 -11.04 -32.08
N GLN A 249 28.04 -10.26 -32.60
CA GLN A 249 27.97 -9.94 -34.03
C GLN A 249 28.93 -8.80 -34.43
N ALA A 250 29.31 -7.93 -33.50
CA ALA A 250 30.26 -6.83 -33.76
C ALA A 250 31.73 -7.27 -33.84
N HIS A 251 32.07 -8.47 -33.34
CA HIS A 251 33.42 -9.05 -33.42
C HIS A 251 33.59 -10.10 -34.52
N ALA A 252 32.54 -10.33 -35.32
CA ALA A 252 32.55 -11.29 -36.42
C ALA A 252 32.54 -10.64 -37.82
N ASN A 253 32.69 -9.30 -37.90
CA ASN A 253 32.87 -8.56 -39.15
C ASN A 253 34.23 -7.86 -39.18
#